data_AF-Q92KU8-F1
#
_entry.id   AF-Q92KU8-F1
#
_cell.length_a   1.000
_cell.length_b   1.000
_cell.length_c   1.000
_cell.angle_alpha   90.00
_cell.angle_beta   90.00
_cell.angle_gamma   90.00
#
_symmetry.space_group_name_H-M   'P 1'
#
loop_
_entity.id
_entity.type
_entity.pdbx_description
1 polymer ?
#
loop_
_entity_poly.entity_id
_entity_poly.type
_entity_poly.pdbx_seq_one_letter_code
_entity_poly.pdbx_strand_id
1 'polypeptide(L)'
;MGRFVNGCESGVAMDEQRRSYRQRLIALAAASIGSLAASAISYGAAIYRAANPEPLRAAVPGETVDTGRWHVTIAGARVSDSPPSGRRPPEPQTFLLVDFEAGNRSASTAYLPAKLLTFAGLEAKLASPNFYLTRDKAFGPSLHPGMPERLTAVWEWPAGEMPPRELKLLIGSQVYKKRDNLYGASNWFDRDPVAIVSLTVTQEAARARQ
;
A
#
# COMPACT_ATOMS: atom_id res chain seq x y z
N MET A 1 56.22 -40.05 59.91
CA MET A 1 54.76 -39.95 59.69
C MET A 1 54.32 -38.61 60.28
N GLY A 2 53.78 -37.63 59.57
CA GLY A 2 53.42 -37.51 58.17
C GLY A 2 52.84 -36.11 57.90
N ARG A 3 52.81 -35.75 56.60
CA ARG A 3 51.96 -34.76 55.92
C ARG A 3 52.09 -33.27 56.30
N PHE A 4 52.91 -32.58 55.53
CA PHE A 4 52.63 -31.21 55.07
C PHE A 4 51.47 -31.27 54.06
N VAL A 5 50.41 -30.47 54.25
CA VAL A 5 49.30 -30.35 53.27
C VAL A 5 49.05 -28.87 52.96
N ASN A 6 49.30 -28.54 51.69
CA ASN A 6 48.60 -27.62 50.79
C ASN A 6 48.11 -26.27 51.34
N GLY A 7 48.97 -25.26 51.26
CA GLY A 7 48.59 -23.84 51.37
C GLY A 7 48.66 -23.05 50.05
N CYS A 8 49.17 -23.63 48.96
CA CYS A 8 49.48 -22.89 47.72
C CYS A 8 48.48 -23.11 46.57
N GLU A 9 47.67 -24.18 46.60
CA GLU A 9 46.70 -24.47 45.52
C GLU A 9 45.41 -23.62 45.61
N SER A 10 45.06 -23.11 46.78
CA SER A 10 43.82 -22.35 46.99
C SER A 10 43.87 -20.93 46.42
N GLY A 11 45.04 -20.29 46.37
CA GLY A 11 45.22 -18.95 45.81
C GLY A 11 45.17 -18.93 44.27
N VAL A 12 45.79 -19.93 43.63
CA VAL A 12 45.84 -20.02 42.15
C VAL A 12 44.47 -20.36 41.56
N ALA A 13 43.72 -21.27 42.19
CA ALA A 13 42.37 -21.62 41.76
C ALA A 13 41.39 -20.45 41.88
N MET A 14 41.49 -19.64 42.95
CA MET A 14 40.63 -18.46 43.16
C MET A 14 40.92 -17.33 42.16
N ASP A 15 42.18 -17.13 41.76
CA ASP A 15 42.55 -16.13 40.76
C ASP A 15 42.15 -16.53 39.34
N GLU A 16 42.27 -17.82 38.97
CA GLU A 16 41.74 -18.34 37.70
C GLU A 16 40.21 -18.21 37.62
N GLN A 17 39.50 -18.51 38.71
CA GLN A 17 38.05 -18.39 38.79
C GLN A 17 37.60 -16.92 38.65
N ARG A 18 38.31 -15.97 39.28
CA ARG A 18 38.06 -14.52 39.13
C ARG A 18 38.34 -14.02 37.72
N ARG A 19 39.41 -14.50 37.06
CA ARG A 19 39.78 -14.11 35.70
C ARG A 19 38.74 -14.59 34.68
N SER A 20 38.28 -15.83 34.84
CA SER A 20 37.17 -16.44 34.09
C SER A 20 35.86 -15.65 34.24
N TYR A 21 35.50 -15.26 35.46
CA TYR A 21 34.26 -14.51 35.72
C TYR A 21 34.30 -13.09 35.14
N ARG A 22 35.44 -12.40 35.25
CA ARG A 22 35.65 -11.06 34.66
C ARG A 22 35.60 -11.11 33.14
N GLN A 23 36.22 -12.11 32.51
CA GLN A 23 36.15 -12.30 31.06
C GLN A 23 34.72 -12.56 30.57
N ARG A 24 33.93 -13.37 31.31
CA ARG A 24 32.51 -13.58 31.01
C ARG A 24 31.67 -12.31 31.17
N LEU A 25 31.90 -11.52 32.22
CA LEU A 25 31.22 -10.23 32.43
C LEU A 25 31.57 -9.21 31.35
N ILE A 26 32.83 -9.13 30.93
CA ILE A 26 33.26 -8.25 29.82
C ILE A 26 32.61 -8.69 28.52
N ALA A 27 32.54 -9.99 28.24
CA ALA A 27 31.86 -10.52 27.06
C ALA A 27 30.34 -10.22 27.06
N LEU A 28 29.67 -10.36 28.21
CA LEU A 28 28.25 -10.01 28.38
C LEU A 28 28.00 -8.50 28.25
N ALA A 29 28.91 -7.67 28.77
CA ALA A 29 28.85 -6.21 28.64
C ALA A 29 29.05 -5.77 27.17
N ALA A 30 30.01 -6.36 26.46
CA ALA A 30 30.24 -6.08 25.04
C ALA A 30 29.04 -6.50 24.17
N ALA A 31 28.44 -7.66 24.45
CA ALA A 31 27.25 -8.13 23.74
C ALA A 31 26.01 -7.25 23.99
N SER A 32 25.80 -6.78 25.23
CA SER A 32 24.66 -5.94 25.58
C SER A 32 24.72 -4.53 25.00
N ILE A 33 25.91 -3.93 24.90
CA ILE A 33 26.12 -2.65 24.21
C ILE A 33 25.76 -2.76 22.73
N GLY A 34 26.17 -3.85 22.07
CA GLY A 34 25.82 -4.12 20.67
C GLY A 34 24.31 -4.21 20.46
N SER A 35 23.59 -4.93 21.33
CA SER A 35 22.12 -5.01 21.25
C SER A 35 21.43 -3.67 21.49
N LEU A 36 21.86 -2.88 22.50
CA LEU A 36 21.28 -1.57 22.77
C LEU A 36 21.50 -0.58 21.62
N ALA A 37 22.71 -0.55 21.06
CA ALA A 37 23.03 0.28 19.90
C ALA A 37 22.18 -0.12 18.68
N ALA A 38 22.06 -1.42 18.39
CA ALA A 38 21.26 -1.91 17.27
C ALA A 38 19.76 -1.57 17.45
N SER A 39 19.22 -1.67 18.66
CA SER A 39 17.85 -1.27 18.97
C SER A 39 17.63 0.23 18.80
N ALA A 40 18.54 1.07 19.29
CA ALA A 40 18.46 2.52 19.15
C ALA A 40 18.51 2.95 17.67
N ILE A 41 19.41 2.36 16.87
CA ILE A 41 19.51 2.62 15.43
C ILE A 41 18.24 2.16 14.71
N SER A 42 17.74 0.97 15.01
CA SER A 42 16.53 0.42 14.37
C SER A 42 15.30 1.27 14.66
N TYR A 43 15.14 1.69 15.92
CA TYR A 43 14.05 2.56 16.35
C TYR A 43 14.17 3.96 15.75
N GLY A 44 15.37 4.55 15.76
CA GLY A 44 15.65 5.82 15.11
C GLY A 44 15.36 5.79 13.60
N ALA A 45 15.76 4.72 12.91
CA ALA A 45 15.47 4.52 11.49
C ALA A 45 13.98 4.30 11.21
N ALA A 46 13.23 3.70 12.14
CA ALA A 46 11.77 3.56 12.03
C ALA A 46 11.08 4.92 12.18
N ILE A 47 11.46 5.72 13.18
CA ILE A 47 10.95 7.10 13.36
C ILE A 47 11.29 7.96 12.15
N TYR A 48 12.55 7.91 11.69
CA TYR A 48 13.00 8.72 10.56
C TYR A 48 12.22 8.40 9.28
N ARG A 49 11.99 7.12 8.99
CA ARG A 49 11.17 6.69 7.83
C ARG A 49 9.70 7.06 7.99
N ALA A 50 9.16 7.03 9.20
CA ALA A 50 7.80 7.48 9.46
C ALA A 50 7.66 9.01 9.26
N ALA A 51 8.69 9.78 9.62
CA ALA A 51 8.71 11.23 9.47
C ALA A 51 9.07 11.69 8.03
N ASN A 52 9.78 10.86 7.26
CA ASN A 52 10.19 11.13 5.89
C ASN A 52 9.72 9.99 4.97
N PRO A 53 8.40 9.90 4.70
CA PRO A 53 7.89 8.90 3.78
C PRO A 53 8.52 9.09 2.40
N GLU A 54 8.90 7.98 1.76
CA GLU A 54 9.42 8.06 0.39
C GLU A 54 8.38 8.71 -0.52
N PRO A 55 8.79 9.66 -1.38
CA PRO A 55 7.87 10.31 -2.29
C PRO A 55 7.26 9.26 -3.22
N LEU A 56 5.93 9.27 -3.32
CA LEU A 56 5.23 8.40 -4.24
C LEU A 56 5.75 8.60 -5.66
N ARG A 57 5.95 7.49 -6.36
CA ARG A 57 6.36 7.50 -7.76
C ARG A 57 5.32 8.22 -8.60
N ALA A 58 5.71 9.29 -9.28
CA ALA A 58 4.85 9.94 -10.27
C ALA A 58 4.80 9.07 -11.53
N ALA A 59 3.60 8.61 -11.88
CA ALA A 59 3.31 7.90 -13.13
C ALA A 59 2.54 8.82 -14.08
N VAL A 60 2.73 8.62 -15.39
CA VAL A 60 2.00 9.37 -16.41
C VAL A 60 0.78 8.59 -16.92
N PRO A 61 -0.29 9.25 -17.39
CA PRO A 61 -1.38 8.57 -18.07
C PRO A 61 -0.86 7.70 -19.23
N GLY A 62 -1.41 6.50 -19.37
CA GLY A 62 -0.98 5.48 -20.34
C GLY A 62 0.15 4.57 -19.84
N GLU A 63 0.77 4.89 -18.71
CA GLU A 63 1.81 4.05 -18.11
C GLU A 63 1.22 2.92 -17.26
N THR A 64 1.75 1.71 -17.42
CA THR A 64 1.35 0.55 -16.62
C THR A 64 2.08 0.53 -15.28
N VAL A 65 1.32 0.49 -14.19
CA VAL A 65 1.82 0.42 -12.81
C VAL A 65 1.59 -0.98 -12.25
N ASP A 66 2.64 -1.57 -11.68
CA ASP A 66 2.55 -2.81 -10.91
C ASP A 66 2.11 -2.52 -9.48
N THR A 67 0.95 -3.05 -9.10
CA THR A 67 0.35 -2.87 -7.78
C THR A 67 0.37 -4.17 -6.97
N GLY A 68 1.21 -5.14 -7.35
CA GLY A 68 1.27 -6.49 -6.80
C GLY A 68 0.23 -7.41 -7.44
N ARG A 69 -1.02 -7.37 -6.97
CA ARG A 69 -2.09 -8.22 -7.52
C ARG A 69 -2.52 -7.80 -8.94
N TRP A 70 -2.41 -6.52 -9.25
CA TRP A 70 -2.94 -5.93 -10.47
C TRP A 70 -1.82 -5.25 -11.26
N HIS A 71 -1.95 -5.27 -12.59
CA HIS A 71 -1.36 -4.23 -13.43
C HIS A 71 -2.45 -3.21 -13.73
N VAL A 72 -2.17 -1.93 -13.52
CA VAL A 72 -3.14 -0.84 -13.71
C VAL A 72 -2.55 0.20 -14.64
N THR A 73 -3.32 0.60 -15.66
CA THR A 73 -2.94 1.63 -16.62
C THR A 73 -4.03 2.68 -16.67
N ILE A 74 -3.76 3.88 -16.17
CA ILE A 74 -4.75 4.97 -16.13
C ILE A 74 -4.75 5.69 -17.48
N ALA A 75 -5.90 5.76 -18.15
CA ALA A 75 -6.01 6.41 -19.46
C ALA A 75 -6.33 7.91 -19.34
N GLY A 76 -7.25 8.28 -18.46
CA GLY A 76 -7.66 9.68 -18.29
C GLY A 76 -8.86 9.86 -17.37
N ALA A 77 -9.26 11.12 -17.19
CA ALA A 77 -10.42 11.49 -16.37
C ALA A 77 -11.36 12.45 -17.10
N ARG A 78 -12.65 12.30 -16.85
CA ARG A 78 -13.71 13.14 -17.41
C ARG A 78 -14.88 13.31 -16.46
N VAL A 79 -15.66 14.36 -16.67
CA VAL A 79 -16.90 14.63 -15.94
C VAL A 79 -18.09 14.24 -16.80
N SER A 80 -19.12 13.66 -16.18
CA SER A 80 -20.40 13.32 -16.82
C SER A 80 -21.56 13.67 -15.91
N ASP A 81 -22.73 13.94 -16.49
CA ASP A 81 -24.02 14.11 -15.79
C ASP A 81 -24.76 12.77 -15.58
N SER A 82 -24.18 11.69 -16.08
CA SER A 82 -24.76 10.36 -16.10
C SER A 82 -23.69 9.28 -15.88
N PRO A 83 -23.99 8.22 -15.12
CA PRO A 83 -23.06 7.11 -14.94
C PRO A 83 -22.95 6.27 -16.23
N PRO A 84 -21.91 5.41 -16.35
CA PRO A 84 -21.73 4.53 -17.52
C PRO A 84 -22.90 3.58 -17.81
N SER A 85 -23.78 3.33 -16.85
CA SER A 85 -25.02 2.55 -17.02
C SER A 85 -26.07 3.25 -17.89
N GLY A 86 -25.92 4.55 -18.16
CA GLY A 86 -26.81 5.35 -19.01
C GLY A 86 -28.14 5.74 -18.35
N ARG A 87 -28.44 5.27 -17.14
CA ARG A 87 -29.61 5.72 -16.38
C ARG A 87 -29.28 7.03 -15.69
N ARG A 88 -29.84 8.13 -16.19
CA ARG A 88 -29.69 9.44 -15.55
C ARG A 88 -30.38 9.38 -14.17
N PRO A 89 -29.71 9.85 -13.09
CA PRO A 89 -30.34 9.94 -11.78
C PRO A 89 -31.54 10.89 -11.80
N PRO A 90 -32.51 10.71 -10.87
CA PRO A 90 -33.66 11.59 -10.77
C PRO A 90 -33.28 13.02 -10.37
N GLU A 91 -32.21 13.18 -9.61
CA GLU A 91 -31.66 14.48 -9.21
C GLU A 91 -30.39 14.81 -10.01
N PRO A 92 -30.09 16.10 -10.27
CA PRO A 92 -28.85 16.50 -10.93
C PRO A 92 -27.63 16.03 -10.15
N GLN A 93 -26.86 15.11 -10.73
CA GLN A 93 -25.67 14.53 -10.11
C GLN A 93 -24.49 14.65 -11.07
N THR A 94 -23.36 15.12 -10.55
CA THR A 94 -22.10 15.16 -11.29
C THR A 94 -21.30 13.91 -10.97
N PHE A 95 -20.77 13.25 -12.00
CA PHE A 95 -19.93 12.08 -11.86
C PHE A 95 -18.52 12.39 -12.36
N LEU A 96 -17.52 11.98 -11.60
CA LEU A 96 -16.14 11.92 -12.03
C LEU A 96 -15.83 10.50 -12.50
N LEU A 97 -15.42 10.36 -13.75
CA LEU A 97 -15.14 9.10 -14.40
C LEU A 97 -13.64 9.02 -14.69
N VAL A 98 -13.00 7.95 -14.26
CA VAL A 98 -11.60 7.63 -14.61
C VAL A 98 -11.60 6.36 -15.44
N ASP A 99 -11.13 6.46 -16.66
CA ASP A 99 -11.00 5.33 -17.57
C ASP A 99 -9.61 4.70 -17.38
N PHE A 100 -9.58 3.38 -17.22
CA PHE A 100 -8.35 2.63 -16.95
C PHE A 100 -8.42 1.19 -17.48
N GLU A 101 -7.26 0.57 -17.64
CA GLU A 101 -7.13 -0.86 -17.88
C GLU A 101 -6.61 -1.53 -16.60
N ALA A 102 -7.14 -2.71 -16.27
CA ALA A 102 -6.62 -3.52 -15.18
C ALA A 102 -6.48 -5.00 -15.59
N GLY A 103 -5.33 -5.57 -15.26
CA GLY A 103 -5.05 -6.99 -15.44
C GLY A 103 -4.82 -7.70 -14.10
N ASN A 104 -5.51 -8.82 -13.88
CA ASN A 104 -5.30 -9.65 -12.69
C ASN A 104 -4.07 -10.55 -12.87
N ARG A 105 -3.07 -10.39 -12.00
CA ARG A 105 -1.81 -11.16 -12.01
C ARG A 105 -1.83 -12.36 -11.08
N SER A 106 -2.90 -12.53 -10.31
CA SER A 106 -3.05 -13.68 -9.40
C SER A 106 -3.55 -14.92 -10.14
N ALA A 107 -3.49 -16.07 -9.48
CA ALA A 107 -3.96 -17.35 -10.04
C ALA A 107 -5.49 -17.55 -9.96
N SER A 108 -6.25 -16.58 -9.43
CA SER A 108 -7.70 -16.70 -9.26
C SER A 108 -8.44 -15.41 -9.61
N THR A 109 -9.67 -15.57 -10.09
CA THR A 109 -10.61 -14.47 -10.33
C THR A 109 -10.82 -13.65 -9.06
N ALA A 110 -10.87 -12.32 -9.20
CA ALA A 110 -11.14 -11.44 -8.08
C ALA A 110 -11.71 -10.10 -8.50
N TYR A 111 -12.36 -9.45 -7.54
CA TYR A 111 -12.85 -8.08 -7.65
C TYR A 111 -11.73 -7.09 -7.36
N LEU A 112 -11.78 -5.94 -8.04
CA LEU A 112 -10.90 -4.82 -7.75
C LEU A 112 -11.23 -4.27 -6.36
N PRO A 113 -10.24 -4.00 -5.50
CA PRO A 113 -10.49 -3.39 -4.21
C PRO A 113 -10.92 -1.93 -4.38
N ALA A 114 -11.85 -1.47 -3.55
CA ALA A 114 -12.31 -0.08 -3.56
C ALA A 114 -11.17 0.94 -3.39
N LYS A 115 -10.16 0.58 -2.59
CA LYS A 115 -8.96 1.40 -2.34
C LYS A 115 -7.91 1.35 -3.44
N LEU A 116 -8.18 0.64 -4.56
CA LEU A 116 -7.24 0.60 -5.68
C LEU A 116 -7.01 1.99 -6.26
N LEU A 117 -8.07 2.79 -6.37
CA LEU A 117 -8.03 4.14 -6.92
C LEU A 117 -8.65 5.09 -5.90
N THR A 118 -7.88 6.09 -5.46
CA THR A 118 -8.35 7.17 -4.58
C THR A 118 -7.76 8.50 -5.02
N PHE A 119 -8.29 9.62 -4.54
CA PHE A 119 -7.74 10.94 -4.85
C PHE A 119 -7.02 11.53 -3.64
N ALA A 120 -5.79 11.98 -3.84
CA ALA A 120 -4.96 12.56 -2.79
C ALA A 120 -5.63 13.79 -2.17
N GLY A 121 -5.86 13.77 -0.85
CA GLY A 121 -6.50 14.85 -0.11
C GLY A 121 -8.03 14.89 -0.22
N LEU A 122 -8.65 13.91 -0.88
CA LEU A 122 -10.10 13.79 -1.04
C LEU A 122 -10.65 12.46 -0.49
N GLU A 123 -9.83 11.65 0.17
CA GLU A 123 -10.17 10.29 0.62
C GLU A 123 -11.31 10.27 1.65
N ALA A 124 -11.42 11.31 2.47
CA ALA A 124 -12.51 11.47 3.43
C ALA A 124 -13.77 12.12 2.83
N LYS A 125 -13.63 12.76 1.67
CA LYS A 125 -14.71 13.53 1.01
C LYS A 125 -15.46 12.71 -0.03
N LEU A 126 -14.74 11.87 -0.76
CA LEU A 126 -15.29 11.05 -1.82
C LEU A 126 -15.53 9.63 -1.32
N ALA A 127 -16.70 9.08 -1.62
CA ALA A 127 -16.99 7.67 -1.40
C ALA A 127 -16.09 6.78 -2.29
N SER A 128 -16.08 5.48 -2.00
CA SER A 128 -15.37 4.51 -2.84
C SER A 128 -15.92 4.51 -4.27
N PRO A 129 -15.07 4.32 -5.30
CA PRO A 129 -15.55 4.25 -6.66
C PRO A 129 -16.41 3.03 -6.92
N ASN A 130 -17.36 3.20 -7.83
CA ASN A 130 -18.02 2.11 -8.52
C ASN A 130 -17.24 1.75 -9.79
N PHE A 131 -16.98 0.46 -10.02
CA PHE A 131 -16.28 0.00 -11.22
C PHE A 131 -17.26 -0.56 -12.24
N TYR A 132 -17.07 -0.19 -13.51
CA TYR A 132 -17.86 -0.69 -14.63
C TYR A 132 -16.95 -1.23 -15.73
N LEU A 133 -17.32 -2.36 -16.35
CA LEU A 133 -16.68 -2.78 -17.60
C LEU A 133 -17.04 -1.82 -18.73
N THR A 134 -16.05 -1.47 -19.55
CA THR A 134 -16.28 -0.59 -20.71
C THR A 134 -17.12 -1.29 -21.78
N ARG A 135 -16.90 -2.60 -21.98
CA ARG A 135 -17.52 -3.42 -23.04
C ARG A 135 -19.04 -3.52 -22.91
N ASP A 136 -19.53 -3.89 -21.74
CA ASP A 136 -20.94 -4.27 -21.52
C ASP A 136 -21.57 -3.51 -20.34
N LYS A 137 -20.84 -2.57 -19.73
CA LYS A 137 -21.30 -1.76 -18.59
C LYS A 137 -21.65 -2.60 -17.36
N ALA A 138 -21.12 -3.82 -17.24
CA ALA A 138 -21.28 -4.65 -16.06
C ALA A 138 -20.73 -3.94 -14.81
N PHE A 139 -21.54 -3.89 -13.76
CA PHE A 139 -21.19 -3.29 -12.48
C PHE A 139 -20.37 -4.24 -11.60
N GLY A 140 -19.35 -3.71 -10.94
CA GLY A 140 -18.51 -4.45 -9.99
C GLY A 140 -17.92 -5.73 -10.56
N PRO A 141 -17.28 -5.71 -11.75
CA PRO A 141 -16.82 -6.92 -12.39
C PRO A 141 -15.69 -7.60 -11.60
N SER A 142 -15.69 -8.93 -11.64
CA SER A 142 -14.51 -9.71 -11.26
C SER A 142 -13.62 -9.91 -12.49
N LEU A 143 -12.31 -9.85 -12.31
CA LEU A 143 -11.33 -9.98 -13.39
C LEU A 143 -10.66 -11.34 -13.35
N HIS A 144 -10.62 -12.02 -14.49
CA HIS A 144 -9.96 -13.30 -14.65
C HIS A 144 -8.43 -13.14 -14.76
N PRO A 145 -7.66 -14.12 -14.23
CA PRO A 145 -6.21 -14.16 -14.43
C PRO A 145 -5.81 -14.07 -15.90
N GLY A 146 -4.82 -13.23 -16.22
CA GLY A 146 -4.25 -13.14 -17.57
C GLY A 146 -5.18 -12.54 -18.63
N MET A 147 -6.34 -11.99 -18.24
CA MET A 147 -7.29 -11.32 -19.12
C MET A 147 -7.49 -9.86 -18.67
N PRO A 148 -6.65 -8.93 -19.14
CA PRO A 148 -6.83 -7.51 -18.86
C PRO A 148 -8.15 -6.99 -19.42
N GLU A 149 -8.82 -6.13 -18.66
CA GLU A 149 -10.10 -5.54 -19.03
C GLU A 149 -10.02 -4.02 -18.95
N ARG A 150 -10.81 -3.35 -19.80
CA ARG A 150 -10.98 -1.89 -19.77
C ARG A 150 -12.16 -1.53 -18.90
N LEU A 151 -11.94 -0.66 -17.93
CA LEU A 151 -12.92 -0.27 -16.92
C LEU A 151 -13.06 1.24 -16.82
N THR A 152 -14.18 1.65 -16.23
CA THR A 152 -14.40 3.02 -15.77
C THR A 152 -14.66 2.99 -14.26
N ALA A 153 -13.85 3.72 -13.50
CA ALA A 153 -14.11 4.00 -12.09
C ALA A 153 -14.95 5.28 -11.99
N VAL A 154 -15.99 5.24 -11.17
CA VAL A 154 -17.02 6.27 -11.10
C VAL A 154 -17.16 6.74 -9.67
N TRP A 155 -16.98 8.04 -9.47
CA TRP A 155 -17.28 8.73 -8.21
C TRP A 155 -18.47 9.66 -8.43
N GLU A 156 -19.37 9.67 -7.47
CA GLU A 156 -20.33 10.76 -7.32
C GLU A 156 -19.61 11.96 -6.73
N TRP A 157 -19.62 13.07 -7.45
CA TRP A 157 -19.04 14.30 -6.94
C TRP A 157 -20.03 15.00 -6.01
N PRO A 158 -19.59 15.59 -4.88
CA PRO A 158 -20.47 16.29 -3.95
C PRO A 158 -21.32 17.36 -4.65
N ALA A 159 -22.62 17.35 -4.35
CA ALA A 159 -23.58 18.26 -4.96
C ALA A 159 -23.22 19.73 -4.68
N GLY A 160 -23.42 20.59 -5.68
CA GLY A 160 -23.09 22.02 -5.58
C GLY A 160 -21.61 22.37 -5.75
N GLU A 161 -20.74 21.38 -5.93
CA GLU A 161 -19.33 21.58 -6.22
C GLU A 161 -18.97 21.12 -7.63
N MET A 162 -18.00 21.78 -8.25
CA MET A 162 -17.43 21.34 -9.51
C MET A 162 -16.13 20.57 -9.28
N PRO A 163 -15.92 19.43 -9.96
CA PRO A 163 -14.62 18.77 -9.98
C PRO A 163 -13.51 19.73 -10.45
N PRO A 164 -12.37 19.80 -9.74
CA PRO A 164 -11.20 20.54 -10.20
C PRO A 164 -10.74 20.09 -11.59
N ARG A 165 -10.10 21.00 -12.34
CA ARG A 165 -9.51 20.69 -13.65
C ARG A 165 -8.32 19.73 -13.55
N GLU A 166 -7.66 19.68 -12.40
CA GLU A 166 -6.54 18.80 -12.15
C GLU A 166 -6.77 18.04 -10.84
N LEU A 167 -6.57 16.74 -10.89
CA LEU A 167 -6.67 15.85 -9.74
C LEU A 167 -5.45 14.94 -9.68
N LYS A 168 -5.04 14.58 -8.46
CA LYS A 168 -3.96 13.63 -8.23
C LYS A 168 -4.58 12.30 -7.80
N LEU A 169 -4.53 11.31 -8.68
CA LEU A 169 -5.03 9.98 -8.44
C LEU A 169 -3.93 9.12 -7.82
N LEU A 170 -4.20 8.53 -6.66
CA LEU A 170 -3.37 7.55 -6.01
C LEU A 170 -3.72 6.15 -6.52
N ILE A 171 -2.70 5.35 -6.84
CA ILE A 171 -2.83 3.95 -7.22
C ILE A 171 -2.42 3.10 -6.02
N GLY A 172 -3.43 2.53 -5.36
CA GLY A 172 -3.30 1.58 -4.25
C GLY A 172 -2.56 0.30 -4.67
N SER A 173 -2.06 -0.44 -3.69
CA SER A 173 -1.35 -1.70 -3.95
C SER A 173 -1.81 -2.82 -3.02
N GLN A 174 -1.51 -4.06 -3.41
CA GLN A 174 -1.77 -5.24 -2.60
C GLN A 174 -0.53 -6.13 -2.52
N VAL A 175 -0.29 -6.69 -1.35
CA VAL A 175 0.77 -7.67 -1.12
C VAL A 175 0.18 -9.04 -0.89
N TYR A 176 0.75 -10.06 -1.53
CA TYR A 176 0.40 -11.44 -1.24
C TYR A 176 1.14 -11.92 0.01
N LYS A 177 0.39 -12.43 0.97
CA LYS A 177 0.94 -13.17 2.10
C LYS A 177 0.53 -14.63 1.98
N LYS A 178 1.51 -15.52 1.91
CA LYS A 178 1.27 -16.97 1.92
C LYS A 178 0.63 -17.44 3.24
N ARG A 179 0.98 -16.77 4.34
CA ARG A 179 0.45 -17.05 5.68
C ARG A 179 0.21 -15.73 6.38
N ASP A 180 -1.05 -15.41 6.66
CA ASP A 180 -1.41 -14.22 7.42
C ASP A 180 -1.19 -14.41 8.94
N ASN A 181 -1.16 -13.31 9.69
CA ASN A 181 -0.82 -13.32 11.11
C ASN A 181 -1.99 -13.74 12.02
N LEU A 182 -3.23 -13.72 11.52
CA LEU A 182 -4.44 -13.95 12.31
C LEU A 182 -4.95 -15.38 12.17
N TYR A 183 -5.12 -15.86 10.94
CA TYR A 183 -5.66 -17.18 10.60
C TYR A 183 -4.63 -18.10 9.95
N GLY A 184 -3.46 -17.58 9.56
CA GLY A 184 -2.44 -18.36 8.87
C GLY A 184 -2.88 -18.82 7.47
N ALA A 185 -3.91 -18.21 6.90
CA ALA A 185 -4.36 -18.47 5.55
C ALA A 185 -3.57 -17.62 4.55
N SER A 186 -3.60 -18.03 3.28
CA SER A 186 -3.02 -17.21 2.22
C SER A 186 -4.03 -16.17 1.74
N ASN A 187 -3.63 -14.90 1.67
CA ASN A 187 -4.50 -13.85 1.15
C ASN A 187 -3.71 -12.66 0.59
N TRP A 188 -4.40 -11.83 -0.17
CA TRP A 188 -3.94 -10.52 -0.62
C TRP A 188 -4.39 -9.44 0.38
N PHE A 189 -3.49 -8.54 0.71
CA PHE A 189 -3.73 -7.47 1.68
C PHE A 189 -3.41 -6.11 1.08
N ASP A 190 -4.25 -5.13 1.34
CA ASP A 190 -4.01 -3.74 0.93
C ASP A 190 -2.75 -3.19 1.59
N ARG A 191 -2.06 -2.34 0.84
CA ARG A 191 -0.87 -1.59 1.26
C ARG A 191 -0.99 -0.12 0.83
N ASP A 192 -0.02 0.66 1.25
CA ASP A 192 0.11 2.06 0.82
C ASP A 192 0.14 2.17 -0.72
N PRO A 193 -0.34 3.29 -1.27
CA PRO A 193 -0.24 3.56 -2.70
C PRO A 193 1.21 3.43 -3.20
N VAL A 194 1.38 2.96 -4.43
CA VAL A 194 2.70 2.78 -5.06
C VAL A 194 2.99 3.84 -6.12
N ALA A 195 1.96 4.52 -6.60
CA ALA A 195 2.11 5.58 -7.58
C ALA A 195 1.04 6.66 -7.43
N ILE A 196 1.35 7.83 -7.99
CA ILE A 196 0.43 8.95 -8.13
C ILE A 196 0.40 9.41 -9.58
N VAL A 197 -0.79 9.64 -10.13
CA VAL A 197 -1.00 10.11 -11.51
C VAL A 197 -1.67 11.47 -11.46
N SER A 198 -1.09 12.45 -12.14
CA SER A 198 -1.73 13.76 -12.32
C SER A 198 -2.68 13.68 -13.52
N LEU A 199 -3.96 13.95 -13.29
CA LEU A 199 -5.02 13.83 -14.28
C LEU A 199 -5.62 15.20 -14.59
N THR A 200 -5.60 15.56 -15.86
CA THR A 200 -6.43 16.66 -16.37
C THR A 200 -7.86 16.13 -16.57
N VAL A 201 -8.81 16.75 -15.88
CA VAL A 201 -10.21 16.39 -15.91
C VAL A 201 -10.89 17.09 -17.09
N THR A 202 -11.26 16.30 -18.09
CA THR A 202 -12.00 16.82 -19.24
C THR A 202 -13.44 17.08 -18.85
N GLN A 203 -13.87 18.33 -18.94
CA GLN A 203 -15.28 18.68 -18.80
C GLN A 203 -15.95 18.27 -20.10
N GLU A 204 -16.66 17.15 -20.10
CA GLU A 204 -17.51 16.79 -21.24
C GLU A 204 -18.65 17.80 -21.22
N ALA A 205 -18.49 18.89 -21.98
CA ALA A 205 -19.50 19.93 -22.10
C ALA A 205 -20.81 19.23 -22.46
N ALA A 206 -21.80 19.32 -21.57
CA ALA A 206 -23.14 18.81 -21.82
C ALA A 206 -23.52 19.24 -23.24
N ARG A 207 -23.47 18.31 -24.19
CA ARG A 207 -23.87 18.60 -25.57
C ARG A 207 -25.35 18.89 -25.46
N ALA A 208 -25.66 20.18 -25.44
CA ALA A 208 -26.94 20.73 -25.79
C ALA A 208 -27.33 20.08 -27.12
N ARG A 209 -28.21 19.08 -27.04
CA ARG A 209 -29.02 18.69 -28.19
C ARG A 209 -30.23 19.62 -28.15
N GLN A 210 -30.12 20.65 -28.98
CA GLN A 210 -31.26 21.26 -29.65
C GLN A 210 -32.08 20.18 -30.36
#